data_AF-A0A1X0RPR9-F1
#
_entry.id   AF-A0A1X0RPR9-F1
#
_cell.length_a   1.000
_cell.length_b   1.000
_cell.length_c   1.000
_cell.angle_alpha   90.00
_cell.angle_beta   90.00
_cell.angle_gamma   90.00
#
_symmetry.space_group_name_H-M   'P 1'
#
loop_
_entity.id
_entity.type
_entity.pdbx_description
1 polymer ?
#
loop_
_entity_poly.entity_id
_entity_poly.type
_entity_poly.pdbx_seq_one_letter_code
_entity_poly.pdbx_strand_id
1 'polypeptide(L)'
;MFKIPGSRNHPPVIRARMKAVTVASLISVAIVQYLTTANLLTVLGLTFNIQALVKPLLLTSLLFLGPISIRYFDDELPFQKNFNFHRDVILTLTEPLGQRNYYVAPFTEELVFRACMIVVLYQANYSKGYLIFMSPLYFGLAHLHHAWENYYVLGGTRRAMIQSISASLFQFAYTTVFGWYVSYLFLKTGSLWSCVICHSFCNIMGFPDFSCIKYRRKREIQFIYACFPIGVFLFIMLFQLLTQTGDSIYWT
;
A
#
# COMPACT_ATOMS: atom_id res chain seq x y z
N MET A 1 22.89 -29.43 4.62
CA MET A 1 23.29 -28.55 3.49
C MET A 1 22.24 -27.44 3.36
N PHE A 2 22.28 -26.45 4.27
CA PHE A 2 21.37 -25.30 4.21
C PHE A 2 21.83 -24.44 3.02
N LYS A 3 21.04 -24.46 1.93
CA LYS A 3 21.23 -23.53 0.82
C LYS A 3 21.25 -22.12 1.39
N ILE A 4 22.34 -21.39 1.14
CA ILE A 4 22.40 -19.94 1.27
C ILE A 4 21.08 -19.41 0.68
N PRO A 5 20.25 -18.67 1.43
CA PRO A 5 19.04 -18.12 0.87
C PRO A 5 19.47 -17.30 -0.35
N GLY A 6 19.01 -17.70 -1.54
CA GLY A 6 19.11 -16.82 -2.68
C GLY A 6 18.53 -15.46 -2.29
N SER A 7 19.08 -14.38 -2.86
CA SER A 7 18.57 -13.02 -2.68
C SER A 7 17.05 -13.00 -2.55
N ARG A 8 16.51 -12.23 -1.61
CA ARG A 8 15.07 -12.13 -1.30
C ARG A 8 14.15 -12.03 -2.53
N ASN A 9 14.69 -11.52 -3.64
CA ASN A 9 14.01 -11.34 -4.91
C ASN A 9 14.17 -12.51 -5.91
N HIS A 10 14.73 -13.65 -5.50
CA HIS A 10 14.86 -14.82 -6.35
C HIS A 10 13.49 -15.51 -6.56
N PRO A 11 13.06 -15.88 -7.79
CA PRO A 11 11.66 -16.26 -8.05
C PRO A 11 11.11 -17.43 -7.20
N PRO A 12 11.85 -18.54 -6.98
CA PRO A 12 11.47 -19.57 -6.00
C PRO A 12 11.20 -19.05 -4.59
N VAL A 13 12.01 -18.13 -4.08
CA VAL A 13 11.85 -17.53 -2.74
C VAL A 13 10.60 -16.68 -2.69
N ILE A 14 10.36 -15.87 -3.73
CA ILE A 14 9.14 -15.07 -3.85
C ILE A 14 7.90 -15.98 -3.83
N ARG A 15 7.86 -17.02 -4.67
CA ARG A 15 6.72 -17.96 -4.73
C ARG A 15 6.47 -18.67 -3.40
N ALA A 16 7.52 -19.11 -2.71
CA ALA A 16 7.40 -19.75 -1.40
C ALA A 16 6.80 -18.80 -0.36
N ARG A 17 7.27 -17.53 -0.32
CA ARG A 17 6.74 -16.51 0.59
C ARG A 17 5.30 -16.13 0.26
N MET A 18 4.94 -16.01 -1.02
CA MET A 18 3.56 -15.77 -1.44
C MET A 18 2.63 -16.90 -0.99
N LYS A 19 3.03 -18.17 -1.15
CA LYS A 19 2.26 -19.32 -0.63
C LYS A 19 2.08 -19.25 0.89
N ALA A 20 3.16 -18.99 1.62
CA ALA A 20 3.12 -18.92 3.08
C ALA A 20 2.17 -17.81 3.58
N VAL A 21 2.24 -16.60 2.99
CA VAL A 21 1.36 -15.49 3.39
C VAL A 21 -0.10 -15.76 3.00
N THR A 22 -0.37 -16.43 1.86
CA THR A 22 -1.73 -16.83 1.50
C THR A 22 -2.31 -17.82 2.51
N VAL A 23 -1.56 -18.84 2.92
CA VAL A 23 -2.01 -19.80 3.95
C VAL A 23 -2.27 -19.09 5.28
N ALA A 24 -1.36 -18.21 5.71
CA ALA A 24 -1.56 -17.42 6.93
C ALA A 24 -2.82 -16.54 6.84
N SER A 25 -3.07 -15.92 5.68
CA SER A 25 -4.27 -15.09 5.45
C SER A 25 -5.56 -15.91 5.52
N LEU A 26 -5.56 -17.13 4.96
CA LEU A 26 -6.72 -18.03 5.04
C LEU A 26 -7.01 -18.46 6.48
N ILE A 27 -5.97 -18.71 7.27
CA ILE A 27 -6.12 -19.00 8.71
C ILE A 27 -6.73 -17.80 9.43
N SER A 28 -6.26 -16.57 9.15
CA SER A 28 -6.84 -15.36 9.74
C SER A 28 -8.33 -15.19 9.38
N VAL A 29 -8.70 -15.45 8.13
CA VAL A 29 -10.10 -15.43 7.69
C VAL A 29 -10.93 -16.50 8.41
N ALA A 30 -10.41 -17.72 8.58
CA ALA A 30 -11.09 -18.79 9.30
C ALA A 30 -11.33 -18.44 10.78
N ILE A 31 -10.37 -17.77 11.42
CA ILE A 31 -10.53 -17.26 12.79
C ILE A 31 -11.66 -16.23 12.84
N VAL A 32 -11.69 -15.27 11.91
CA VAL A 32 -12.78 -14.28 11.85
C VAL A 32 -14.14 -14.96 11.67
N GLN A 33 -14.25 -15.93 10.76
CA GLN A 33 -15.47 -16.70 10.52
C GLN A 33 -15.94 -17.46 11.77
N TYR A 34 -15.02 -17.96 12.59
CA TYR A 34 -15.36 -18.61 13.85
C TYR A 34 -15.85 -17.63 14.91
N LEU A 35 -15.33 -16.40 14.91
CA LEU A 35 -15.65 -15.37 15.90
C LEU A 35 -16.92 -14.57 15.57
N THR A 36 -17.31 -14.48 14.29
CA THR A 36 -18.48 -13.70 13.87
C THR A 36 -19.69 -14.56 13.50
N THR A 37 -20.88 -14.10 13.89
CA THR A 37 -22.16 -14.64 13.43
C THR A 37 -22.73 -13.89 12.22
N ALA A 38 -22.13 -12.74 11.87
CA ALA A 38 -22.55 -11.93 10.74
C ALA A 38 -22.03 -12.48 9.40
N ASN A 39 -22.55 -11.97 8.29
CA ASN A 39 -22.10 -12.37 6.96
C ASN A 39 -20.61 -12.04 6.76
N LEU A 40 -19.80 -13.07 6.49
CA LEU A 40 -18.34 -12.94 6.36
C LEU A 40 -17.93 -11.99 5.24
N LEU A 41 -18.62 -12.00 4.09
CA LEU A 41 -18.27 -11.13 2.97
C LEU A 41 -18.47 -9.66 3.32
N THR A 42 -19.56 -9.35 4.05
CA THR A 42 -19.84 -7.99 4.52
C THR A 42 -18.80 -7.54 5.56
N VAL A 43 -18.51 -8.40 6.54
CA VAL A 43 -17.59 -8.09 7.64
C VAL A 43 -16.14 -7.98 7.14
N LEU A 44 -15.72 -8.77 6.16
CA LEU A 44 -14.40 -8.61 5.55
C LEU A 44 -14.34 -7.49 4.51
N GLY A 45 -15.46 -6.81 4.22
CA GLY A 45 -15.55 -5.78 3.18
C GLY A 45 -15.29 -6.31 1.76
N LEU A 46 -15.61 -7.57 1.50
CA LEU A 46 -15.44 -8.24 0.20
C LEU A 46 -16.60 -7.96 -0.76
N THR A 47 -17.66 -7.30 -0.30
CA THR A 47 -18.77 -6.87 -1.15
C THR A 47 -18.28 -5.85 -2.18
N PHE A 48 -18.74 -6.00 -3.43
CA PHE A 48 -18.28 -5.14 -4.52
C PHE A 48 -19.14 -3.87 -4.59
N ASN A 49 -18.48 -2.72 -4.55
CA ASN A 49 -19.10 -1.41 -4.78
C ASN A 49 -18.16 -0.56 -5.64
N ILE A 50 -18.62 -0.20 -6.85
CA ILE A 50 -17.81 0.56 -7.79
C ILE A 50 -17.44 1.95 -7.26
N GLN A 51 -18.32 2.60 -6.49
CA GLN A 51 -18.00 3.90 -5.90
C GLN A 51 -16.88 3.78 -4.86
N ALA A 52 -16.91 2.70 -4.07
CA ALA A 52 -15.87 2.39 -3.10
C ALA A 52 -14.53 2.08 -3.77
N LEU A 53 -14.53 1.65 -5.03
CA LEU A 53 -13.30 1.48 -5.81
C LEU A 53 -12.82 2.81 -6.39
N VAL A 54 -13.68 3.52 -7.11
CA VAL A 54 -13.30 4.67 -7.94
C VAL A 54 -12.99 5.92 -7.11
N LYS A 55 -13.83 6.28 -6.14
CA LYS A 55 -13.65 7.55 -5.41
C LYS A 55 -12.37 7.54 -4.55
N PRO A 56 -12.07 6.51 -3.74
CA PRO A 56 -10.82 6.46 -2.97
C PRO A 56 -9.57 6.36 -3.87
N LEU A 57 -9.66 5.65 -5.00
CA LEU A 57 -8.55 5.61 -5.97
C LEU A 57 -8.30 6.98 -6.58
N LEU A 58 -9.35 7.73 -6.94
CA LEU A 58 -9.22 9.10 -7.42
C LEU A 58 -8.59 10.00 -6.36
N LEU A 59 -9.06 9.91 -5.11
CA LEU A 59 -8.49 10.65 -3.99
C LEU A 59 -6.99 10.35 -3.82
N THR A 60 -6.62 9.07 -3.85
CA THR A 60 -5.21 8.64 -3.78
C THR A 60 -4.42 9.17 -4.97
N SER A 61 -4.99 9.12 -6.17
CA SER A 61 -4.33 9.64 -7.39
C SER A 61 -4.06 11.15 -7.30
N LEU A 62 -4.95 11.92 -6.69
CA LEU A 62 -4.76 13.35 -6.44
C LEU A 62 -3.56 13.61 -5.52
N LEU A 63 -3.40 12.81 -4.46
CA LEU A 63 -2.22 12.91 -3.59
C LEU A 63 -0.91 12.65 -4.37
N PHE A 64 -0.96 11.81 -5.41
CA PHE A 64 0.17 11.43 -6.25
C PHE A 64 0.31 12.28 -7.53
N LEU A 65 -0.31 13.45 -7.63
CA LEU A 65 -0.15 14.33 -8.81
C LEU A 65 1.32 14.66 -9.12
N GLY A 66 2.18 14.82 -8.10
CA GLY A 66 3.62 15.01 -8.28
C GLY A 66 4.28 13.83 -9.03
N PRO A 67 4.29 12.61 -8.47
CA PRO A 67 4.78 11.41 -9.15
C PRO A 67 4.14 11.17 -10.54
N ILE A 68 2.83 11.36 -10.68
CA ILE A 68 2.14 11.23 -11.98
C ILE A 68 2.72 12.22 -12.99
N SER A 69 2.95 13.49 -12.59
CA SER A 69 3.51 14.50 -13.48
C SER A 69 4.94 14.15 -13.94
N ILE A 70 5.74 13.52 -13.07
CA ILE A 70 7.08 13.03 -13.45
C ILE A 70 6.94 11.97 -14.55
N ARG A 71 6.11 10.94 -14.33
CA ARG A 71 5.89 9.87 -15.32
C ARG A 71 5.31 10.37 -16.63
N TYR A 72 4.45 11.39 -16.57
CA TYR A 72 3.92 12.06 -17.75
C TYR A 72 5.04 12.68 -18.61
N PHE A 73 5.96 13.42 -17.98
CA PHE A 73 7.09 14.02 -18.70
C PHE A 73 8.18 13.01 -19.08
N ASP A 74 8.17 11.81 -18.49
CA ASP A 74 9.00 10.69 -18.92
C ASP A 74 8.36 9.83 -20.02
N ASP A 75 7.18 10.24 -20.52
CA ASP A 75 6.40 9.52 -21.51
C ASP A 75 6.07 8.06 -21.09
N GLU A 76 5.94 7.81 -19.79
CA GLU A 76 5.72 6.47 -19.24
C GLU A 76 4.26 6.14 -18.92
N LEU A 77 3.34 7.12 -18.97
CA LEU A 77 1.92 6.84 -18.73
C LEU A 77 1.34 6.02 -19.88
N PRO A 78 0.22 5.30 -19.63
CA PRO A 78 -0.47 4.56 -20.68
C PRO A 78 -0.68 5.41 -21.94
N PHE A 79 -0.41 4.82 -23.10
CA PHE A 79 -0.51 5.46 -24.42
C PHE A 79 0.54 6.52 -24.75
N GLN A 80 1.56 6.73 -23.90
CA GLN A 80 2.72 7.57 -24.22
C GLN A 80 3.85 6.77 -24.87
N LYS A 81 4.85 7.49 -25.41
CA LYS A 81 5.92 6.93 -26.25
C LYS A 81 6.75 5.84 -25.55
N ASN A 82 7.07 6.01 -24.27
CA ASN A 82 7.91 5.08 -23.51
C ASN A 82 7.09 4.01 -22.78
N PHE A 83 5.76 4.06 -22.85
CA PHE A 83 4.90 3.00 -22.34
C PHE A 83 4.98 1.76 -23.23
N ASN A 84 5.26 0.62 -22.62
CA ASN A 84 5.36 -0.66 -23.29
C ASN A 84 4.41 -1.64 -22.64
N PHE A 85 3.34 -2.03 -23.35
CA PHE A 85 2.31 -2.92 -22.81
C PHE A 85 2.85 -4.25 -22.28
N HIS A 86 3.84 -4.84 -22.97
CA HIS A 86 4.44 -6.08 -22.51
C HIS A 86 5.21 -5.87 -21.19
N ARG A 87 6.06 -4.85 -21.11
CA ARG A 87 6.87 -4.54 -19.91
C ARG A 87 6.01 -4.06 -18.75
N ASP A 88 5.13 -3.11 -18.99
CA ASP A 88 4.43 -2.35 -17.95
C ASP A 88 3.14 -3.04 -17.49
N VAL A 89 2.55 -3.90 -18.32
CA VAL A 89 1.32 -4.64 -17.99
C VAL A 89 1.57 -6.14 -17.90
N ILE A 90 2.04 -6.78 -18.99
CA ILE A 90 2.15 -8.25 -19.01
C ILE A 90 3.16 -8.74 -17.97
N LEU A 91 4.40 -8.25 -17.98
CA LEU A 91 5.42 -8.68 -17.00
C LEU A 91 5.00 -8.34 -15.57
N THR A 92 4.37 -7.19 -15.34
CA THR A 92 3.80 -6.80 -14.05
C THR A 92 2.81 -7.84 -13.51
N LEU A 93 1.99 -8.44 -14.39
CA LEU A 93 0.98 -9.43 -14.02
C LEU A 93 1.51 -10.87 -14.01
N THR A 94 2.50 -11.21 -14.84
CA THR A 94 2.99 -12.59 -15.00
C THR A 94 4.25 -12.89 -14.20
N GLU A 95 5.13 -11.91 -13.97
CA GLU A 95 6.40 -12.13 -13.28
C GLU A 95 6.23 -12.16 -11.76
N PRO A 96 6.79 -13.15 -11.04
CA PRO A 96 6.62 -13.30 -9.59
C PRO A 96 6.89 -12.03 -8.77
N LEU A 97 7.81 -11.18 -9.24
CA LEU A 97 8.12 -9.91 -8.59
C LEU A 97 6.97 -8.89 -8.73
N GLY A 98 6.46 -8.70 -9.94
CA GLY A 98 5.30 -7.84 -10.18
C GLY A 98 4.06 -8.37 -9.48
N GLN A 99 3.91 -9.70 -9.51
CA GLN A 99 2.84 -10.40 -8.83
C GLN A 99 2.79 -10.11 -7.33
N ARG A 100 3.94 -10.26 -6.68
CA ARG A 100 4.12 -9.93 -5.28
C ARG A 100 3.78 -8.47 -5.00
N ASN A 101 4.37 -7.54 -5.75
CA ASN A 101 4.33 -6.11 -5.42
C ASN A 101 2.96 -5.46 -5.65
N TYR A 102 2.21 -5.91 -6.66
CA TYR A 102 1.05 -5.18 -7.14
C TYR A 102 -0.28 -5.88 -6.92
N TYR A 103 -0.28 -7.16 -6.52
CA TYR A 103 -1.53 -7.82 -6.14
C TYR A 103 -1.44 -8.73 -4.92
N VAL A 104 -0.46 -9.63 -4.79
CA VAL A 104 -0.45 -10.58 -3.66
C VAL A 104 -0.20 -9.85 -2.36
N ALA A 105 0.86 -9.04 -2.28
CA ALA A 105 1.19 -8.34 -1.05
C ALA A 105 0.09 -7.31 -0.70
N PRO A 106 -0.35 -6.41 -1.61
CA PRO A 106 -1.47 -5.51 -1.31
C PRO A 106 -2.72 -6.26 -0.83
N PHE A 107 -3.15 -7.31 -1.51
CA PHE A 107 -4.36 -8.04 -1.12
C PHE A 107 -4.21 -8.72 0.23
N THR A 108 -3.14 -9.48 0.45
CA THR A 108 -2.95 -10.24 1.69
C THR A 108 -2.68 -9.35 2.89
N GLU A 109 -1.92 -8.26 2.72
CA GLU A 109 -1.68 -7.29 3.78
C GLU A 109 -2.98 -6.57 4.17
N GLU A 110 -3.75 -6.06 3.21
CA GLU A 110 -5.02 -5.43 3.54
C GLU A 110 -6.05 -6.43 4.11
N LEU A 111 -6.09 -7.67 3.62
CA LEU A 111 -6.99 -8.70 4.15
C LEU A 111 -6.67 -9.03 5.61
N VAL A 112 -5.40 -9.20 5.97
CA VAL A 112 -5.01 -9.54 7.34
C VAL A 112 -5.11 -8.33 8.27
N PHE A 113 -4.52 -7.19 7.88
CA PHE A 113 -4.39 -6.03 8.75
C PHE A 113 -5.62 -5.13 8.79
N ARG A 114 -6.41 -5.05 7.70
CA ARG A 114 -7.64 -4.22 7.66
C ARG A 114 -8.85 -5.09 7.86
N ALA A 115 -9.08 -6.10 7.02
CA ALA A 115 -10.29 -6.89 7.18
C ALA A 115 -10.25 -7.75 8.46
N CYS A 116 -9.25 -8.62 8.67
CA CYS A 116 -9.30 -9.53 9.81
C CYS A 116 -9.08 -8.85 11.16
N MET A 117 -8.00 -8.05 11.27
CA MET A 117 -7.63 -7.44 12.55
C MET A 117 -8.62 -6.38 13.02
N ILE A 118 -9.06 -5.46 12.15
CA ILE A 118 -10.02 -4.42 12.54
C ILE A 118 -11.36 -5.04 12.91
N VAL A 119 -11.81 -6.10 12.22
CA VAL A 119 -13.06 -6.80 12.57
C VAL A 119 -13.02 -7.33 14.00
N VAL A 120 -11.94 -8.02 14.37
CA VAL A 120 -11.79 -8.59 15.71
C VAL A 120 -11.76 -7.48 16.76
N LEU A 121 -11.00 -6.41 16.51
CA LEU A 121 -10.94 -5.26 17.42
C LEU A 121 -12.29 -4.52 17.52
N TYR A 122 -13.01 -4.39 16.42
CA TYR A 122 -14.33 -3.76 16.38
C TYR A 122 -15.35 -4.57 17.20
N GLN A 123 -15.37 -5.90 17.05
CA GLN A 123 -16.23 -6.78 17.87
C GLN A 123 -15.86 -6.75 19.36
N ALA A 124 -14.59 -6.51 19.68
CA ALA A 124 -14.14 -6.26 21.04
C ALA A 124 -14.46 -4.84 21.56
N ASN A 125 -15.28 -4.06 20.83
CA ASN A 125 -15.74 -2.71 21.18
C ASN A 125 -14.61 -1.66 21.31
N TYR A 126 -13.50 -1.83 20.57
CA TYR A 126 -12.49 -0.78 20.48
C TYR A 126 -13.02 0.45 19.73
N SER A 127 -12.59 1.64 20.15
CA SER A 127 -13.05 2.90 19.55
C SER A 127 -12.59 3.07 18.10
N LYS A 128 -13.36 3.81 17.30
CA LYS A 128 -12.99 4.16 15.91
C LYS A 128 -11.59 4.77 15.81
N GLY A 129 -11.23 5.63 16.77
CA GLY A 129 -9.88 6.20 16.84
C GLY A 129 -8.79 5.15 17.02
N TYR A 130 -9.00 4.14 17.87
CA TYR A 130 -8.04 3.05 18.03
C TYR A 130 -7.89 2.22 16.74
N LEU A 131 -9.01 1.90 16.09
CA LEU A 131 -9.01 1.15 14.83
C LEU A 131 -8.25 1.90 13.73
N ILE A 132 -8.35 3.22 13.66
CA ILE A 132 -7.64 4.05 12.68
C ILE A 132 -6.17 4.23 13.04
N PHE A 133 -5.87 4.60 14.28
CA PHE A 133 -4.54 5.12 14.63
C PHE A 133 -3.60 4.09 15.27
N MET A 134 -4.15 3.07 15.96
CA MET A 134 -3.35 2.08 16.69
C MET A 134 -3.22 0.76 15.95
N SER A 135 -4.28 0.26 15.32
CA SER A 135 -4.22 -1.02 14.58
C SER A 135 -3.11 -1.06 13.51
N PRO A 136 -2.81 0.02 12.75
CA PRO A 136 -1.77 -0.04 11.73
C PRO A 136 -0.35 -0.05 12.31
N LEU A 137 -0.16 0.25 13.59
CA LEU A 137 1.17 0.18 14.22
C LEU A 137 1.69 -1.25 14.25
N TYR A 138 0.81 -2.27 14.35
CA TYR A 138 1.23 -3.67 14.25
C TYR A 138 1.85 -3.97 12.87
N PHE A 139 1.30 -3.39 11.80
CA PHE A 139 1.85 -3.48 10.45
C PHE A 139 3.18 -2.70 10.32
N GLY A 140 3.24 -1.48 10.85
CA GLY A 140 4.46 -0.67 10.84
C GLY A 140 5.61 -1.34 11.59
N LEU A 141 5.37 -1.81 12.82
CA LEU A 141 6.38 -2.47 13.66
C LEU A 141 6.96 -3.72 13.00
N ALA A 142 6.15 -4.45 12.24
CA ALA A 142 6.59 -5.61 11.48
C ALA A 142 7.70 -5.26 10.47
N HIS A 143 7.91 -4.00 10.09
CA HIS A 143 8.97 -3.59 9.14
C HIS A 143 10.27 -3.16 9.81
N LEU A 144 10.30 -2.97 11.13
CA LEU A 144 11.51 -2.54 11.84
C LEU A 144 12.64 -3.59 11.76
N HIS A 145 12.30 -4.87 11.55
CA HIS A 145 13.32 -5.92 11.37
C HIS A 145 14.20 -5.71 10.12
N HIS A 146 13.76 -4.92 9.13
CA HIS A 146 14.59 -4.57 7.98
C HIS A 146 15.81 -3.72 8.34
N ALA A 147 15.80 -3.02 9.48
CA ALA A 147 16.95 -2.27 9.94
C ALA A 147 18.16 -3.19 10.15
N TRP A 148 17.89 -4.37 10.74
CA TRP A 148 18.90 -5.39 10.97
C TRP A 148 19.39 -5.97 9.64
N GLU A 149 18.49 -6.40 8.76
CA GLU A 149 18.83 -6.96 7.45
C GLU A 149 19.71 -6.00 6.63
N ASN A 150 19.29 -4.73 6.54
CA ASN A 150 20.02 -3.69 5.80
C ASN A 150 21.41 -3.42 6.39
N TYR A 151 21.56 -3.46 7.72
CA TYR A 151 22.84 -3.22 8.37
C TYR A 151 23.90 -4.25 7.95
N TYR A 152 23.53 -5.53 7.91
CA TYR A 152 24.44 -6.60 7.48
C TYR A 152 24.72 -6.55 5.98
N VAL A 153 23.70 -6.31 5.15
CA VAL A 153 23.86 -6.22 3.69
C VAL A 153 24.78 -5.06 3.31
N LEU A 154 24.74 -3.95 4.04
CA LEU A 154 25.58 -2.77 3.83
C LEU A 154 26.98 -2.89 4.49
N GLY A 155 27.34 -4.07 4.99
CA GLY A 155 28.70 -4.36 5.47
C GLY A 155 28.99 -3.98 6.92
N GLY A 156 27.96 -3.75 7.76
CA GLY A 156 28.12 -3.63 9.21
C GLY A 156 28.92 -2.42 9.70
N THR A 157 29.02 -1.36 8.89
CA THR A 157 29.76 -0.13 9.24
C THR A 157 28.88 0.87 10.01
N ARG A 158 29.49 1.89 10.64
CA ARG A 158 28.73 3.00 11.24
C ARG A 158 27.83 3.72 10.23
N ARG A 159 28.31 3.87 8.98
CA ARG A 159 27.51 4.44 7.89
C ARG A 159 26.33 3.53 7.52
N ALA A 160 26.56 2.23 7.44
CA ALA A 160 25.50 1.23 7.22
C ALA A 160 24.43 1.28 8.32
N MET A 161 24.84 1.43 9.59
CA MET A 161 23.92 1.55 10.72
C MET A 161 23.03 2.79 10.59
N ILE A 162 23.63 3.97 10.36
CA ILE A 162 22.88 5.22 10.20
C ILE A 162 21.90 5.07 9.02
N GLN A 163 22.38 4.60 7.87
CA GLN A 163 21.55 4.42 6.68
C GLN A 163 20.39 3.44 6.92
N SER A 164 20.64 2.32 7.59
CA SER A 164 19.64 1.29 7.87
C SER A 164 18.58 1.78 8.86
N ILE A 165 18.99 2.47 9.92
CA ILE A 165 18.07 3.08 10.89
C ILE A 165 17.23 4.17 10.21
N SER A 166 17.85 5.07 9.45
CA SER A 166 17.12 6.13 8.74
C SER A 166 16.11 5.56 7.75
N ALA A 167 16.50 4.54 6.96
CA ALA A 167 15.61 3.89 6.01
C ALA A 167 14.43 3.19 6.72
N SER A 168 14.68 2.47 7.81
CA SER A 168 13.63 1.78 8.56
C SER A 168 12.71 2.72 9.33
N LEU A 169 13.22 3.83 9.87
CA LEU A 169 12.38 4.86 10.49
C LEU A 169 11.50 5.55 9.45
N PHE A 170 12.04 5.87 8.28
CA PHE A 170 11.26 6.42 7.19
C PHE A 170 10.17 5.44 6.72
N GLN A 171 10.52 4.16 6.53
CA GLN A 171 9.58 3.11 6.18
C GLN A 171 8.50 2.94 7.25
N PHE A 172 8.86 2.97 8.54
CA PHE A 172 7.91 2.87 9.65
C PHE A 172 6.95 4.06 9.67
N ALA A 173 7.46 5.29 9.58
CA ALA A 173 6.63 6.50 9.57
C ALA A 173 5.67 6.50 8.38
N TYR A 174 6.18 6.18 7.18
CA TYR A 174 5.37 6.12 5.98
C TYR A 174 4.30 5.03 6.04
N THR A 175 4.67 3.80 6.40
CA THR A 175 3.71 2.68 6.51
C THR A 175 2.68 2.93 7.62
N THR A 176 3.03 3.69 8.66
CA THR A 176 2.09 4.14 9.70
C THR A 176 1.08 5.14 9.15
N VAL A 177 1.52 6.18 8.45
CA VAL A 177 0.61 7.20 7.86
C VAL A 177 -0.29 6.58 6.79
N PHE A 178 0.27 5.74 5.90
CA PHE A 178 -0.49 4.95 4.96
C PHE A 178 -1.49 4.03 5.69
N GLY A 179 -1.00 3.41 6.78
CA GLY A 179 -1.75 2.72 7.81
C GLY A 179 -3.06 3.39 8.17
N TRP A 180 -2.95 4.60 8.73
CA TRP A 180 -4.07 5.43 9.15
C TRP A 180 -5.03 5.73 8.00
N TYR A 181 -4.49 6.06 6.82
CA TYR A 181 -5.30 6.39 5.65
C TYR A 181 -6.19 5.22 5.22
N VAL A 182 -5.62 4.04 4.98
CA VAL A 182 -6.43 2.92 4.48
C VAL A 182 -7.28 2.27 5.59
N SER A 183 -6.89 2.35 6.87
CA SER A 183 -7.79 1.97 7.96
C SER A 183 -9.00 2.90 8.05
N TYR A 184 -8.80 4.21 7.86
CA TYR A 184 -9.92 5.15 7.70
C TYR A 184 -10.78 4.78 6.50
N LEU A 185 -10.18 4.49 5.33
CA LEU A 185 -10.93 4.06 4.14
C LEU A 185 -11.75 2.80 4.40
N PHE A 186 -11.16 1.77 5.01
CA PHE A 186 -11.86 0.52 5.31
C PHE A 186 -13.08 0.78 6.20
N LEU A 187 -12.91 1.51 7.29
CA LEU A 187 -14.01 1.82 8.20
C LEU A 187 -15.06 2.69 7.51
N LYS A 188 -14.66 3.70 6.73
CA LYS A 188 -15.59 4.65 6.10
C LYS A 188 -16.36 4.06 4.92
N THR A 189 -15.72 3.20 4.14
CA THR A 189 -16.30 2.61 2.91
C THR A 189 -16.87 1.21 3.12
N GLY A 190 -16.46 0.51 4.17
CA GLY A 190 -16.80 -0.89 4.40
C GLY A 190 -16.23 -1.84 3.34
N SER A 191 -15.21 -1.41 2.58
CA SER A 191 -14.71 -2.13 1.40
C SER A 191 -13.21 -2.38 1.48
N LEU A 192 -12.84 -3.66 1.45
CA LEU A 192 -11.46 -4.11 1.34
C LEU A 192 -10.87 -3.75 -0.03
N TRP A 193 -11.69 -3.81 -1.09
CA TRP A 193 -11.26 -3.48 -2.45
C TRP A 193 -10.74 -2.05 -2.58
N SER A 194 -11.30 -1.12 -1.79
CA SER A 194 -10.83 0.27 -1.69
C SER A 194 -9.40 0.34 -1.17
N CYS A 195 -9.10 -0.45 -0.13
CA CYS A 195 -7.77 -0.49 0.47
C CYS A 195 -6.76 -1.13 -0.49
N VAL A 196 -7.13 -2.27 -1.08
CA VAL A 196 -6.26 -3.04 -1.98
C VAL A 196 -5.90 -2.23 -3.23
N ILE A 197 -6.87 -1.54 -3.86
CA ILE A 197 -6.59 -0.77 -5.08
C ILE A 197 -5.72 0.46 -4.77
N CYS A 198 -5.98 1.17 -3.67
CA CYS A 198 -5.16 2.30 -3.26
C CYS A 198 -3.75 1.87 -2.88
N HIS A 199 -3.60 0.74 -2.17
CA HIS A 199 -2.30 0.16 -1.85
C HIS A 199 -1.54 -0.21 -3.13
N SER A 200 -2.17 -0.94 -4.04
CA SER A 200 -1.56 -1.34 -5.31
C SER A 200 -1.12 -0.12 -6.12
N PHE A 201 -1.94 0.92 -6.16
CA PHE A 201 -1.62 2.19 -6.80
C PHE A 201 -0.41 2.88 -6.15
N CYS A 202 -0.36 2.97 -4.82
CA CYS A 202 0.80 3.51 -4.09
C CYS A 202 2.08 2.73 -4.42
N ASN A 203 2.01 1.40 -4.51
CA ASN A 203 3.16 0.57 -4.88
C ASN A 203 3.62 0.81 -6.32
N ILE A 204 2.69 1.07 -7.27
CA ILE A 204 3.02 1.39 -8.66
C ILE A 204 3.69 2.75 -8.77
N MET A 205 3.19 3.75 -8.04
CA MET A 205 3.73 5.11 -8.09
C MET A 205 5.07 5.23 -7.33
N GLY A 206 5.19 4.56 -6.18
CA GLY A 206 6.37 4.63 -5.34
C GLY A 206 6.66 6.04 -4.81
N PHE A 207 7.85 6.22 -4.27
CA PHE A 207 8.33 7.55 -3.89
C PHE A 207 8.83 8.32 -5.11
N PRO A 208 8.62 9.65 -5.17
CA PRO A 208 9.15 10.48 -6.23
C PRO A 208 10.69 10.43 -6.24
N ASP A 209 11.27 10.10 -7.39
CA ASP A 209 12.70 10.24 -7.63
C ASP A 209 13.01 11.63 -8.21
N PHE A 210 13.64 12.47 -7.39
CA PHE A 210 14.02 13.82 -7.80
C PHE A 210 15.35 13.89 -8.55
N SER A 211 16.09 12.77 -8.66
CA SER A 211 17.47 12.73 -9.17
C SER A 211 17.58 13.26 -10.61
N CYS A 212 16.58 12.94 -11.44
CA CYS A 212 16.57 13.26 -12.87
C CYS A 212 15.86 14.57 -13.21
N ILE A 213 15.10 15.17 -12.28
CA ILE A 213 14.27 16.35 -12.54
C ILE A 213 15.12 17.57 -12.91
N LYS A 214 16.32 17.70 -12.32
CA LYS A 214 17.25 18.82 -12.56
C LYS A 214 17.71 18.98 -14.01
N TYR A 215 17.57 17.94 -14.84
CA TYR A 215 17.98 17.95 -16.25
C TYR A 215 16.84 18.33 -17.21
N ARG A 216 15.65 18.65 -16.70
CA ARG A 216 14.45 18.99 -17.49
C ARG A 216 14.38 20.47 -17.87
N ARG A 217 13.44 20.81 -18.75
CA ARG A 217 13.17 22.22 -19.10
C ARG A 217 12.60 22.95 -17.89
N LYS A 218 12.94 24.23 -17.71
CA LYS A 218 12.49 25.04 -16.56
C LYS A 218 10.97 24.99 -16.33
N ARG A 219 10.17 25.02 -17.40
CA ARG A 219 8.69 24.95 -17.31
C ARG A 219 8.20 23.60 -16.78
N GLU A 220 8.82 22.50 -17.18
CA GLU A 220 8.48 21.14 -16.72
C GLU A 220 8.82 20.99 -15.24
N ILE A 221 9.99 21.49 -14.83
CA ILE A 221 10.42 21.52 -13.43
C ILE A 221 9.39 22.28 -12.58
N GLN A 222 9.01 23.49 -13.00
CA GLN A 222 8.03 24.31 -12.30
C GLN A 222 6.66 23.62 -12.19
N PHE A 223 6.22 22.98 -13.27
CA PHE A 223 4.96 22.22 -13.27
C PHE A 223 5.00 21.05 -12.28
N ILE A 224 6.05 20.22 -12.34
CA ILE A 224 6.20 19.06 -11.45
C ILE A 224 6.21 19.51 -9.99
N TYR A 225 6.98 20.54 -9.66
CA TYR A 225 7.03 21.06 -8.28
C TYR A 225 5.71 21.68 -7.84
N ALA A 226 4.92 22.27 -8.73
CA ALA A 226 3.58 22.76 -8.41
C ALA A 226 2.58 21.62 -8.15
N CYS A 227 2.70 20.48 -8.85
CA CYS A 227 1.81 19.34 -8.68
C CYS A 227 1.86 18.72 -7.28
N PHE A 228 3.00 18.76 -6.58
CA PHE A 228 3.12 18.24 -5.21
C PHE A 228 2.20 18.95 -4.19
N PRO A 229 2.31 20.27 -3.96
CA PRO A 229 1.43 20.97 -3.03
C PRO A 229 -0.02 21.01 -3.51
N ILE A 230 -0.26 21.12 -4.82
CA ILE A 230 -1.63 21.06 -5.38
C ILE A 230 -2.27 19.70 -5.08
N GLY A 231 -1.54 18.60 -5.25
CA GLY A 231 -2.03 17.26 -4.95
C GLY A 231 -2.42 17.08 -3.49
N VAL A 232 -1.59 17.56 -2.56
CA VAL A 232 -1.91 17.55 -1.12
C VAL A 232 -3.12 18.42 -0.81
N PHE A 233 -3.18 19.63 -1.38
CA PHE A 233 -4.32 20.54 -1.19
C PHE A 233 -5.63 19.90 -1.67
N LEU A 234 -5.65 19.34 -2.89
CA LEU A 234 -6.83 18.67 -3.44
C LEU A 234 -7.21 17.43 -2.64
N PHE A 235 -6.23 16.65 -2.17
CA PHE A 235 -6.47 15.51 -1.29
C PHE A 235 -7.20 15.93 -0.01
N ILE A 236 -6.74 16.99 0.66
CA ILE A 236 -7.36 17.49 1.90
C ILE A 236 -8.78 18.02 1.62
N MET A 237 -8.93 18.85 0.59
CA MET A 237 -10.21 19.48 0.25
C MET A 237 -11.28 18.45 -0.15
N LEU A 238 -10.90 17.41 -0.87
CA LEU A 238 -11.82 16.40 -1.39
C LEU A 238 -11.88 15.14 -0.52
N PHE A 239 -11.18 15.10 0.62
CA PHE A 239 -11.05 13.91 1.46
C PHE A 239 -12.40 13.34 1.87
N GLN A 240 -13.28 14.16 2.45
CA GLN A 240 -14.59 13.69 2.92
C GLN A 240 -15.49 13.27 1.75
N LEU A 241 -15.49 14.04 0.65
CA LEU A 241 -16.33 13.79 -0.50
C LEU A 241 -15.97 12.47 -1.21
N LEU A 242 -14.68 12.21 -1.39
CA LEU A 242 -14.20 11.05 -2.14
C LEU A 242 -14.04 9.78 -1.27
N THR A 243 -14.22 9.88 0.04
CA THR A 243 -14.32 8.70 0.92
C THR A 243 -15.76 8.27 1.21
N GLN A 244 -16.75 9.10 0.87
CA GLN A 244 -18.17 8.78 1.01
C GLN A 244 -18.68 7.92 -0.16
N THR A 245 -18.89 6.62 0.08
CA THR A 245 -19.14 5.61 -0.97
C THR A 245 -20.34 4.69 -0.69
N GLY A 246 -20.95 4.81 0.49
CA GLY A 246 -22.11 4.05 0.94
C GLY A 246 -22.16 3.97 2.47
N ASP A 247 -23.11 3.22 3.00
CA ASP A 247 -23.18 2.92 4.43
C ASP A 247 -22.17 1.82 4.77
N SER A 248 -21.45 2.03 5.88
CA SER A 248 -20.51 1.05 6.43
C SER A 248 -20.94 0.69 7.83
N ILE A 249 -20.96 -0.62 8.13
CA ILE A 249 -21.27 -1.14 9.47
C ILE A 249 -20.28 -0.65 10.54
N TYR A 250 -19.09 -0.21 10.11
CA TYR A 250 -18.06 0.33 10.99
C TYR A 250 -18.19 1.84 11.23
N TRP A 251 -19.05 2.52 10.46
CA TRP A 251 -19.16 3.97 10.43
C TRP A 251 -20.58 4.45 10.73
N THR A 252 -21.10 3.99 11.87
CA THR A 252 -22.30 4.54 12.54
C THR A 252 -21.93 5.63 13.53
#